data_AF-K7KSC0-F1
#
_entry.id   AF-K7KSC0-F1
#
_cell.length_a   1.000
_cell.length_b   1.000
_cell.length_c   1.000
_cell.angle_alpha   90.00
_cell.angle_beta   90.00
_cell.angle_gamma   90.00
#
_symmetry.space_group_name_H-M   'P 1'
#
loop_
_entity.id
_entity.type
_entity.pdbx_description
1 polymer ?
#
loop_
_entity_poly.entity_id
_entity_poly.type
_entity_poly.pdbx_seq_one_letter_code
_entity_poly.pdbx_strand_id
1 'polypeptide(L)'
;MAAQPKPQNRPISNIVFVVAMQTEALPIVNRFQLTEDPHSPFPQGAPWVHYHGTFKDLNINLIWTGNDPTLGVDSIGTIPSALATYAAILALQPDLIINAGTAGGFKAKGASIGDIFVVSECAFHDRRIPIPKFCRQHQYVMSCRFLICMEWVFVKPLKHPNL
;
A
#
# COMPACT_ATOMS: atom_id res chain seq x y z
N MET A 1 -4.71 26.11 -12.57
CA MET A 1 -3.53 25.47 -11.96
C MET A 1 -3.81 25.32 -10.47
N ALA A 2 -4.03 24.10 -9.98
CA ALA A 2 -4.15 23.88 -8.54
C ALA A 2 -2.78 24.13 -7.90
N ALA A 3 -2.72 24.97 -6.87
CA ALA A 3 -1.50 25.23 -6.14
C ALA A 3 -0.95 23.92 -5.58
N GLN A 4 0.32 23.61 -5.85
CA GLN A 4 0.99 22.48 -5.22
C GLN A 4 1.00 22.71 -3.69
N PRO A 5 0.57 21.73 -2.88
CA PRO A 5 0.60 21.89 -1.43
C PRO A 5 2.05 22.14 -1.00
N LYS A 6 2.28 23.24 -0.28
CA LYS A 6 3.60 23.52 0.32
C LYS A 6 3.98 22.35 1.23
N PRO A 7 5.24 21.89 1.22
CA PRO A 7 5.69 20.85 2.15
C PRO A 7 5.49 21.36 3.58
N GLN A 8 4.55 20.74 4.31
CA GLN A 8 4.37 21.02 5.73
C GLN A 8 5.55 20.40 6.48
N ASN A 9 6.39 21.25 7.07
CA ASN A 9 7.58 20.84 7.82
C ASN A 9 7.22 20.34 9.24
N ARG A 10 6.11 19.62 9.38
CA ARG A 10 5.63 19.05 10.65
C ARG A 10 6.00 17.57 10.73
N PRO A 11 6.24 17.02 11.94
CA PRO A 11 6.49 15.59 12.09
C PRO A 11 5.30 14.76 11.60
N ILE A 12 5.58 13.56 11.10
CA ILE A 12 4.55 12.57 10.73
C ILE A 12 3.77 12.21 12.00
N SER A 13 2.45 12.22 11.90
CA SER A 13 1.53 11.98 13.01
C SER A 13 0.41 11.00 12.65
N ASN A 14 0.11 10.82 11.37
CA ASN A 14 -0.96 9.92 10.91
C ASN A 14 -0.44 9.00 9.81
N ILE A 15 -0.45 7.70 10.09
CA ILE A 15 0.05 6.65 9.18
C ILE A 15 -1.10 5.73 8.83
N VAL A 16 -1.26 5.43 7.54
CA VAL A 16 -2.20 4.44 7.04
C VAL A 16 -1.45 3.26 6.45
N PHE A 17 -1.71 2.07 6.97
CA PHE A 17 -1.36 0.80 6.34
C PHE A 17 -2.48 0.39 5.39
N VAL A 18 -2.13 -0.07 4.19
CA VAL A 18 -3.08 -0.72 3.27
C VAL A 18 -2.59 -2.14 3.03
N VAL A 19 -3.43 -3.14 3.31
CA VAL A 19 -3.09 -4.56 3.26
C VAL A 19 -4.21 -5.31 2.55
N ALA A 20 -3.88 -6.23 1.65
CA ALA A 20 -4.88 -6.94 0.84
C ALA A 20 -5.39 -8.21 1.52
N MET A 21 -4.55 -8.90 2.30
CA MET A 21 -4.94 -10.15 2.96
C MET A 21 -5.09 -9.98 4.46
N GLN A 22 -6.14 -10.57 5.04
CA GLN A 22 -6.37 -10.52 6.48
C GLN A 22 -5.19 -11.11 7.26
N THR A 23 -4.64 -12.22 6.77
CA THR A 23 -3.54 -12.95 7.40
C THR A 23 -2.26 -12.13 7.51
N GLU A 24 -2.07 -11.15 6.64
CA GLU A 24 -0.95 -10.20 6.67
C GLU A 24 -1.26 -8.97 7.53
N ALA A 25 -2.53 -8.58 7.62
CA ALA A 25 -2.99 -7.48 8.44
C ALA A 25 -2.97 -7.80 9.93
N LEU A 26 -3.47 -8.97 10.34
CA LEU A 26 -3.64 -9.36 11.73
C LEU A 26 -2.35 -9.30 12.57
N PRO A 27 -1.17 -9.72 12.08
CA PRO A 27 0.08 -9.55 12.81
C PRO A 27 0.38 -8.07 13.15
N ILE A 28 0.06 -7.13 12.26
CA ILE A 28 0.23 -5.70 12.48
C ILE A 28 -0.79 -5.21 13.51
N VAL A 29 -2.06 -5.58 13.34
CA VAL A 29 -3.16 -5.27 14.29
C VAL A 29 -2.80 -5.72 15.69
N ASN A 30 -2.39 -6.98 15.85
CA ASN A 30 -2.04 -7.56 17.15
C ASN A 30 -0.79 -6.90 17.76
N ARG A 31 0.22 -6.59 16.94
CA ARG A 31 1.46 -5.98 17.41
C ARG A 31 1.24 -4.57 17.97
N PHE A 32 0.37 -3.79 17.33
CA PHE A 32 0.04 -2.42 17.73
C PHE A 32 -1.24 -2.33 18.57
N GLN A 33 -1.89 -3.47 18.86
CA GLN A 33 -3.14 -3.54 19.61
C GLN A 33 -4.24 -2.65 19.00
N LEU A 34 -4.33 -2.65 17.66
CA LEU A 34 -5.34 -1.87 16.95
C LEU A 34 -6.73 -2.47 17.18
N THR A 35 -7.75 -1.61 17.23
CA THR A 35 -9.15 -1.99 17.36
C THR A 35 -9.86 -1.81 16.04
N GLU A 36 -10.76 -2.71 15.70
CA GLU A 36 -11.64 -2.56 14.54
C GLU A 36 -12.61 -1.41 14.79
N ASP A 37 -12.79 -0.53 13.79
CA ASP A 37 -13.79 0.54 13.84
C ASP A 37 -15.14 0.04 13.31
N PRO A 38 -16.15 -0.15 14.17
CA PRO A 38 -17.48 -0.57 13.73
C PRO A 38 -18.22 0.51 12.93
N HIS A 39 -17.77 1.77 13.00
CA HIS A 39 -18.33 2.92 12.27
C HIS A 39 -17.29 3.49 11.31
N SER A 40 -16.71 2.60 10.52
CA SER A 40 -15.72 2.93 9.48
C SER A 40 -16.15 4.17 8.66
N PRO A 41 -15.23 5.12 8.40
CA PRO A 41 -15.53 6.34 7.66
C PRO A 41 -15.71 6.11 6.15
N PHE A 42 -15.71 4.85 5.71
CA PHE A 42 -15.84 4.46 4.31
C PHE A 42 -17.30 4.28 3.88
N PRO A 43 -17.60 4.36 2.57
CA PRO A 43 -18.95 4.21 2.06
C PRO A 43 -19.60 2.89 2.49
N GLN A 44 -20.87 2.95 2.89
CA GLN A 44 -21.64 1.78 3.28
C GLN A 44 -21.69 0.76 2.12
N GLY A 45 -21.41 -0.50 2.44
CA GLY A 45 -21.38 -1.60 1.47
C GLY A 45 -20.00 -1.90 0.89
N ALA A 46 -18.98 -1.07 1.17
CA ALA A 46 -17.60 -1.46 0.90
C ALA A 46 -17.19 -2.62 1.84
N PRO A 47 -16.49 -3.65 1.35
CA PRO A 47 -16.07 -4.78 2.18
C PRO A 47 -14.90 -4.45 3.12
N TRP A 48 -14.38 -3.23 3.07
CA TRP A 48 -13.14 -2.85 3.73
C TRP A 48 -13.28 -2.81 5.24
N VAL A 49 -12.26 -3.31 5.93
CA VAL A 49 -12.18 -3.30 7.38
C VAL A 49 -11.12 -2.29 7.82
N HIS A 50 -11.51 -1.40 8.72
CA HIS A 50 -10.63 -0.36 9.27
C HIS A 50 -10.25 -0.73 10.70
N TYR A 51 -8.96 -0.88 10.94
CA TYR A 51 -8.39 -0.95 12.28
C TYR A 51 -7.70 0.36 12.60
N HIS A 52 -7.81 0.82 13.83
CA HIS A 52 -7.18 2.05 14.28
C HIS A 52 -6.62 1.92 15.69
N GLY A 53 -5.67 2.78 16.02
CA GLY A 53 -5.06 2.83 17.33
C GLY A 53 -3.97 3.88 17.37
N THR A 54 -3.34 4.01 18.53
CA THR A 54 -2.21 4.92 18.73
C THR A 54 -0.99 4.14 19.16
N PHE A 55 0.16 4.50 18.59
CA PHE A 55 1.45 3.97 19.01
C PHE A 55 2.41 5.13 19.24
N LYS A 56 2.70 5.41 20.51
CA LYS A 56 3.38 6.65 20.93
C LYS A 56 2.55 7.85 20.43
N ASP A 57 3.19 8.79 19.73
CA ASP A 57 2.56 10.00 19.19
C ASP A 57 2.02 9.81 17.76
N LEU A 58 1.95 8.56 17.26
CA LEU A 58 1.47 8.23 15.93
C LEU A 58 0.07 7.63 15.97
N ASN A 59 -0.83 8.20 15.18
CA ASN A 59 -2.11 7.58 14.85
C ASN A 59 -1.85 6.53 13.77
N ILE A 60 -2.09 5.26 14.11
CA ILE A 60 -1.95 4.15 13.19
C ILE A 60 -3.34 3.74 12.74
N ASN A 61 -3.54 3.78 11.43
CA ASN A 61 -4.70 3.24 10.75
C ASN A 61 -4.24 2.07 9.89
N LEU A 62 -5.01 1.01 9.82
CA LEU A 62 -4.80 -0.10 8.92
C LEU A 62 -6.10 -0.40 8.20
N ILE A 63 -6.04 -0.51 6.88
CA ILE A 63 -7.17 -0.84 6.04
C ILE A 63 -6.88 -2.16 5.37
N TRP A 64 -7.70 -3.16 5.70
CA TRP A 64 -7.75 -4.41 4.98
C TRP A 64 -8.87 -4.33 3.93
N THR A 65 -8.59 -4.75 2.69
CA THR A 65 -9.56 -4.69 1.57
C THR A 65 -10.77 -5.62 1.75
N GLY A 66 -10.77 -6.47 2.77
CA GLY A 66 -11.90 -7.30 3.14
C GLY A 66 -12.12 -8.48 2.19
N ASN A 67 -13.22 -9.20 2.40
CA ASN A 67 -13.59 -10.33 1.58
C ASN A 67 -14.49 -9.92 0.41
N ASP A 68 -14.31 -10.57 -0.74
CA ASP A 68 -15.26 -10.52 -1.84
C ASP A 68 -16.62 -11.08 -1.38
N PRO A 69 -17.72 -10.33 -1.54
CA PRO A 69 -19.02 -10.75 -1.01
C PRO A 69 -19.63 -11.95 -1.74
N THR A 70 -19.12 -12.31 -2.92
CA THR A 70 -19.63 -13.45 -3.70
C THR A 70 -18.86 -14.73 -3.38
N LEU A 71 -17.53 -14.64 -3.23
CA LEU A 71 -16.63 -15.77 -3.09
C LEU A 71 -16.15 -15.98 -1.65
N GLY A 72 -16.27 -14.99 -0.77
CA GLY A 72 -15.87 -15.06 0.64
C GLY A 72 -14.34 -15.13 0.86
N VAL A 73 -13.54 -14.77 -0.14
CA VAL A 73 -12.07 -14.73 -0.08
C VAL A 73 -11.56 -13.29 -0.08
N ASP A 74 -10.32 -13.07 0.38
CA ASP A 74 -9.70 -11.74 0.37
C ASP A 74 -9.80 -11.07 -1.01
N SER A 75 -10.28 -9.83 -1.03
CA SER A 75 -10.34 -8.97 -2.22
C SER A 75 -8.96 -8.44 -2.55
N ILE A 76 -8.13 -9.30 -3.17
CA ILE A 76 -6.79 -8.97 -3.65
C ILE A 76 -6.83 -8.27 -5.02
N GLY A 77 -5.70 -7.70 -5.43
CA GLY A 77 -5.55 -7.07 -6.74
C GLY A 77 -5.57 -5.54 -6.71
N THR A 78 -5.19 -4.98 -7.86
CA THR A 78 -4.97 -3.54 -8.00
C THR A 78 -6.23 -2.69 -7.82
N ILE A 79 -7.42 -3.23 -8.12
CA ILE A 79 -8.69 -2.49 -8.05
C ILE A 79 -9.16 -2.31 -6.59
N PRO A 80 -9.34 -3.37 -5.77
CA PRO A 80 -9.67 -3.19 -4.35
C PRO A 80 -8.67 -2.31 -3.61
N SER A 81 -7.36 -2.53 -3.82
CA SER A 81 -6.32 -1.74 -3.16
C SER A 81 -6.36 -0.26 -3.58
N ALA A 82 -6.58 0.05 -4.86
CA ALA A 82 -6.67 1.44 -5.32
C ALA A 82 -7.88 2.17 -4.73
N LEU A 83 -9.04 1.51 -4.69
CA LEU A 83 -10.27 2.10 -4.13
C LEU A 83 -10.14 2.32 -2.62
N ALA A 84 -9.66 1.32 -1.88
CA ALA A 84 -9.44 1.43 -0.44
C ALA A 84 -8.42 2.54 -0.13
N THR A 85 -7.31 2.61 -0.87
CA THR A 85 -6.30 3.66 -0.71
C THR A 85 -6.88 5.04 -1.00
N TYR A 86 -7.67 5.19 -2.07
CA TYR A 86 -8.30 6.45 -2.41
C TYR A 86 -9.27 6.92 -1.32
N ALA A 87 -10.12 6.02 -0.84
CA ALA A 87 -11.04 6.32 0.25
C ALA A 87 -10.30 6.68 1.54
N ALA A 88 -9.21 5.98 1.87
CA ALA A 88 -8.34 6.27 3.00
C ALA A 88 -7.77 7.68 2.95
N ILE A 89 -7.28 8.11 1.78
CA ILE A 89 -6.71 9.44 1.60
C ILE A 89 -7.75 10.51 1.89
N LEU A 90 -8.96 10.34 1.37
CA LEU A 90 -10.04 11.32 1.54
C LEU A 90 -10.55 11.38 2.98
N ALA A 91 -10.77 10.22 3.59
CA ALA A 91 -11.39 10.12 4.91
C ALA A 91 -10.40 10.40 6.05
N LEU A 92 -9.19 9.84 5.96
CA LEU A 92 -8.24 9.83 7.06
C LEU A 92 -7.14 10.89 6.92
N GLN A 93 -6.94 11.44 5.71
CA GLN A 93 -5.90 12.44 5.42
C GLN A 93 -4.52 12.07 6.03
N PRO A 94 -3.94 10.92 5.64
CA PRO A 94 -2.67 10.45 6.21
C PRO A 94 -1.49 11.32 5.81
N ASP A 95 -0.49 11.37 6.69
CA ASP A 95 0.83 11.95 6.41
C ASP A 95 1.71 10.96 5.64
N LEU A 96 1.49 9.65 5.87
CA LEU A 96 2.26 8.56 5.27
C LEU A 96 1.35 7.35 5.00
N ILE A 97 1.48 6.77 3.82
CA ILE A 97 0.84 5.51 3.45
C ILE A 97 1.92 4.43 3.31
N ILE A 98 1.66 3.27 3.90
CA ILE A 98 2.50 2.09 3.81
C ILE A 98 1.62 0.97 3.29
N ASN A 99 1.81 0.55 2.04
CA ASN A 99 1.16 -0.68 1.59
C ASN A 99 2.10 -1.86 1.85
N ALA A 100 1.64 -2.82 2.65
CA ALA A 100 2.45 -3.89 3.19
C ALA A 100 1.81 -5.24 2.84
N GLY A 101 2.65 -6.19 2.43
CA GLY A 101 2.20 -7.51 2.02
C GLY A 101 3.35 -8.40 1.60
N THR A 102 3.06 -9.68 1.41
CA THR A 102 4.00 -10.64 0.83
C THR A 102 4.11 -10.44 -0.69
N ALA A 103 5.25 -10.79 -1.25
CA ALA A 103 5.51 -10.67 -2.68
C ALA A 103 6.47 -11.76 -3.17
N GLY A 104 6.42 -12.04 -4.47
CA GLY A 104 7.43 -12.86 -5.14
C GLY A 104 8.75 -12.11 -5.30
N GLY A 105 9.87 -12.81 -5.10
CA GLY A 105 11.22 -12.29 -5.28
C GLY A 105 11.98 -13.01 -6.41
N PHE A 106 12.86 -12.30 -7.10
CA PHE A 106 13.76 -12.91 -8.08
C PHE A 106 15.11 -13.24 -7.44
N LYS A 107 15.43 -14.53 -7.28
CA LYS A 107 16.75 -14.97 -6.79
C LYS A 107 17.91 -14.40 -7.61
N ALA A 108 17.72 -14.28 -8.93
CA ALA A 108 18.70 -13.66 -9.83
C ALA A 108 18.95 -12.16 -9.54
N LYS A 109 18.09 -11.52 -8.75
CA LYS A 109 18.23 -10.14 -8.26
C LYS A 109 18.64 -10.07 -6.79
N GLY A 110 19.03 -11.20 -6.20
CA GLY A 110 19.50 -11.28 -4.82
C GLY A 110 18.40 -11.47 -3.78
N ALA A 111 17.13 -11.66 -4.17
CA ALA A 111 16.05 -11.90 -3.23
C ALA A 111 16.06 -13.35 -2.69
N SER A 112 15.90 -13.49 -1.38
CA SER A 112 15.73 -14.74 -0.66
C SER A 112 14.36 -14.81 0.02
N ILE A 113 13.92 -16.02 0.37
CA ILE A 113 12.66 -16.22 1.09
C ILE A 113 12.80 -15.59 2.48
N GLY A 114 11.83 -14.77 2.87
CA GLY A 114 11.80 -14.08 4.16
C GLY A 114 12.47 -12.70 4.15
N ASP A 115 13.09 -12.29 3.04
CA ASP A 115 13.62 -10.94 2.91
C ASP A 115 12.50 -9.89 2.93
N ILE A 116 12.74 -8.78 3.65
CA ILE A 116 11.84 -7.63 3.71
C ILE A 116 12.47 -6.50 2.90
N PHE A 117 11.76 -6.05 1.87
CA PHE A 117 12.24 -4.99 0.98
C PHE A 117 11.49 -3.68 1.21
N VAL A 118 12.24 -2.58 1.21
CA VAL A 118 11.68 -1.25 0.99
C VAL A 118 11.77 -0.95 -0.50
N VAL A 119 10.62 -0.81 -1.14
CA VAL A 119 10.53 -0.60 -2.58
C VAL A 119 10.97 0.82 -2.91
N SER A 120 11.97 0.96 -3.80
CA SER A 120 12.39 2.28 -4.31
C SER A 120 11.41 2.83 -5.36
N GLU A 121 10.87 1.93 -6.17
CA GLU A 121 10.23 2.21 -7.45
C GLU A 121 9.27 1.07 -7.81
N CYS A 122 8.07 1.38 -8.32
CA CYS A 122 7.10 0.37 -8.76
C CYS A 122 6.59 0.60 -10.20
N ALA A 123 6.20 -0.47 -10.89
CA ALA A 123 5.70 -0.45 -12.27
C ALA A 123 4.73 -1.61 -12.55
N PHE A 124 3.90 -1.50 -13.59
CA PHE A 124 2.98 -2.54 -14.04
C PHE A 124 3.55 -3.32 -15.23
N HIS A 125 3.64 -4.65 -15.14
CA HIS A 125 4.18 -5.50 -16.22
C HIS A 125 3.10 -6.15 -17.11
N ASP A 126 1.83 -6.08 -16.71
CA ASP A 126 0.70 -6.73 -17.36
C ASP A 126 -0.12 -5.79 -18.26
N ARG A 127 0.01 -4.46 -18.08
CA ARG A 127 -0.82 -3.45 -18.76
C ARG A 127 -0.47 -3.13 -20.22
N ARG A 128 -0.01 -4.05 -21.05
CA ARG A 128 0.63 -3.78 -22.37
C ARG A 128 -0.23 -3.02 -23.42
N ILE A 129 0.14 -1.80 -23.75
CA ILE A 129 -0.44 -0.94 -24.81
C ILE A 129 0.62 -0.62 -25.89
N PRO A 130 0.54 -1.20 -27.11
CA PRO A 130 1.56 -1.06 -28.16
C PRO A 130 1.45 0.24 -28.97
N ILE A 131 1.36 1.39 -28.30
CA ILE A 131 1.24 2.72 -28.92
C ILE A 131 2.38 3.60 -28.37
N PRO A 132 3.24 4.27 -29.17
CA PRO A 132 4.53 4.83 -28.70
C PRO A 132 4.52 5.64 -27.39
N LYS A 133 3.50 6.46 -27.14
CA LYS A 133 3.37 7.22 -25.88
C LYS A 133 2.81 6.39 -24.72
N PHE A 134 1.96 5.40 -25.00
CA PHE A 134 1.35 4.51 -24.03
C PHE A 134 2.22 3.27 -23.74
N CYS A 135 3.10 2.88 -24.67
CA CYS A 135 4.12 1.85 -24.50
C CYS A 135 5.00 2.11 -23.28
N ARG A 136 5.32 3.39 -23.02
CA ARG A 136 6.09 3.79 -21.86
C ARG A 136 5.28 3.85 -20.57
N GLN A 137 3.96 3.74 -20.62
CA GLN A 137 3.12 3.74 -19.42
C GLN A 137 3.38 2.50 -18.53
N HIS A 138 3.74 1.35 -19.12
CA HIS A 138 4.19 0.16 -18.38
C HIS A 138 5.58 0.33 -17.76
N GLN A 139 6.39 1.21 -18.35
CA GLN A 139 7.71 1.59 -17.85
C GLN A 139 7.64 2.83 -16.95
N TYR A 140 6.45 3.38 -16.71
CA TYR A 140 6.31 4.57 -15.87
C TYR A 140 6.51 4.13 -14.44
N VAL A 141 7.75 4.29 -14.00
CA VAL A 141 8.16 3.96 -12.67
C VAL A 141 7.59 5.02 -11.74
N MET A 142 6.66 4.61 -10.88
CA MET A 142 6.20 5.49 -9.81
C MET A 142 7.30 5.51 -8.76
N SER A 143 7.92 6.66 -8.57
CA SER A 143 8.85 6.86 -7.46
C SER A 143 8.08 6.71 -6.16
N CYS A 144 8.43 5.69 -5.38
CA CYS A 144 7.78 5.37 -4.12
C CYS A 144 8.24 6.37 -3.06
N ARG A 145 7.65 7.58 -3.03
CA ARG A 145 7.80 8.47 -1.86
C ARG A 145 6.87 8.08 -0.70
N PHE A 146 5.76 7.38 -0.99
CA PHE A 146 4.69 7.06 -0.01
C PHE A 146 3.91 5.78 -0.36
N LEU A 147 4.52 4.83 -1.08
CA LEU A 147 3.83 3.60 -1.49
C LEU A 147 4.80 2.41 -1.49
N ILE A 148 4.79 1.60 -0.44
CA ILE A 148 5.31 0.23 -0.52
C ILE A 148 4.17 -0.58 -1.17
N CYS A 149 4.44 -1.45 -2.16
CA CYS A 149 3.41 -1.92 -3.09
C CYS A 149 3.08 -3.40 -2.88
N MET A 150 1.79 -3.71 -2.86
CA MET A 150 1.24 -5.06 -2.98
C MET A 150 1.02 -5.44 -4.44
N GLU A 151 1.39 -6.70 -4.68
CA GLU A 151 1.28 -7.50 -5.88
C GLU A 151 2.18 -7.13 -7.07
N TRP A 152 3.05 -8.10 -7.39
CA TRP A 152 3.92 -8.23 -8.55
C TRP A 152 4.85 -7.05 -8.89
N VAL A 153 5.36 -6.34 -7.88
CA VAL A 153 6.39 -5.33 -8.12
C VAL A 153 7.77 -5.97 -8.11
N PHE A 154 8.42 -5.89 -9.26
CA PHE A 154 9.81 -6.25 -9.45
C PHE A 154 10.69 -5.34 -8.58
N VAL A 155 11.21 -5.87 -7.47
CA VAL A 155 12.20 -5.17 -6.67
C VAL A 155 13.50 -5.10 -7.48
N LYS A 156 13.85 -3.92 -8.00
CA LYS A 156 15.23 -3.67 -8.40
C LYS A 156 16.05 -3.52 -7.12
N PRO A 157 17.09 -4.32 -6.89
CA PRO A 157 17.99 -4.10 -5.78
C PRO A 157 18.66 -2.74 -5.94
N LEU A 158 18.74 -1.99 -4.85
CA LEU A 158 19.64 -0.85 -4.73
C LEU A 158 21.06 -1.36 -4.96
N LYS A 159 21.61 -1.14 -6.17
CA LYS A 159 23.06 -1.11 -6.32
C LYS A 159 23.51 0.24 -5.81
N HIS A 160 23.97 0.29 -4.57
CA HIS A 160 24.83 1.39 -4.14
C HIS A 160 26.08 1.36 -5.02
N PRO A 161 26.43 2.44 -5.74
CA PRO A 161 27.78 2.60 -6.22
C PRO A 161 28.65 2.89 -4.98
N ASN A 162 29.64 2.04 -4.72
CA ASN A 162 30.65 2.12 -3.65
C ASN A 162 30.38 1.33 -2.36
N LEU A 163 30.03 0.05 -2.49
CA LEU A 163 30.54 -1.01 -1.61
C LEU A 163 30.94 -2.22 -2.47
#